data_AF-A0AAP8T2K7-F1
#
_entry.id   AF-A0AAP8T2K7-F1
#
_cell.length_a   1.000
_cell.length_b   1.000
_cell.length_c   1.000
_cell.angle_alpha   90.00
_cell.angle_beta   90.00
_cell.angle_gamma   90.00
#
_symmetry.space_group_name_H-M   'P 1'
#
loop_
_entity.id
_entity.type
_entity.pdbx_description
1 polymer ?
#
loop_
_entity_poly.entity_id
_entity_poly.type
_entity_poly.pdbx_seq_one_letter_code
_entity_poly.pdbx_strand_id
1 'polypeptide(L)'
;KTTKDFVSMKENKDPIVMITAYDYPSALLAEASEVDMILVGDSLGNVVLGYDSTIKVTVDDMIHHSKAVKRGAKNTFIVTDMPFMSYHVSKEEALRSACR
;
A
#
# COMPACT_ATOMS: atom_id res chain seq x y z
N LYS A 1 7.29 8.52 -8.36
CA LYS A 1 6.38 9.68 -8.43
C LYS A 1 6.18 10.25 -7.03
N THR A 2 5.65 11.46 -6.91
CA THR A 2 5.34 12.19 -5.68
C THR A 2 3.89 12.65 -5.68
N THR A 3 3.39 13.14 -4.55
CA THR A 3 2.02 13.69 -4.46
C THR A 3 1.76 14.85 -5.41
N LYS A 4 2.77 15.67 -5.70
CA LYS A 4 2.67 16.76 -6.68
C LYS A 4 2.50 16.24 -8.11
N ASP A 5 3.24 15.20 -8.47
CA ASP A 5 3.14 14.59 -9.81
C ASP A 5 1.72 14.09 -10.07
N PHE A 6 1.06 13.49 -9.07
CA PHE A 6 -0.34 13.02 -9.20
C PHE A 6 -1.35 14.16 -9.37
N VAL A 7 -1.11 15.33 -8.75
CA VAL A 7 -1.95 16.52 -8.98
C VAL A 7 -1.81 16.98 -10.44
N SER A 8 -0.58 17.06 -10.96
CA SER A 8 -0.34 17.45 -12.36
C SER A 8 -0.91 16.44 -13.35
N MET A 9 -0.78 15.13 -13.10
CA MET A 9 -1.40 14.09 -13.93
C MET A 9 -2.92 14.25 -13.99
N LYS A 10 -3.56 14.53 -12.85
CA LYS A 10 -5.00 14.80 -12.81
C LYS A 10 -5.39 16.03 -13.63
N GLU A 11 -4.64 17.11 -13.54
CA GLU A 11 -4.87 18.35 -14.31
C GLU A 11 -4.73 18.11 -15.83
N ASN A 12 -3.73 17.29 -16.21
CA ASN A 12 -3.45 16.92 -17.59
C ASN A 12 -4.37 15.81 -18.14
N LYS A 13 -5.19 15.19 -17.27
CA LYS A 13 -6.02 14.01 -17.58
C LYS A 13 -5.19 12.78 -17.98
N ASP A 14 -3.97 12.68 -17.47
CA ASP A 14 -3.15 11.48 -17.58
C ASP A 14 -3.65 10.43 -16.59
N PRO A 15 -4.08 9.23 -17.04
CA PRO A 15 -4.53 8.18 -16.15
C PRO A 15 -3.42 7.77 -15.17
N ILE A 16 -3.78 7.60 -13.89
CA ILE A 16 -2.87 7.10 -12.85
C ILE A 16 -3.09 5.60 -12.71
N VAL A 17 -2.04 4.81 -12.86
CA VAL A 17 -2.06 3.35 -12.76
C VAL A 17 -1.59 2.91 -11.37
N MET A 18 -2.47 2.26 -10.63
CA MET A 18 -2.18 1.65 -9.33
C MET A 18 -2.43 0.15 -9.41
N ILE A 19 -1.52 -0.63 -8.83
CA ILE A 19 -1.69 -2.07 -8.64
C ILE A 19 -1.45 -2.44 -7.17
N THR A 20 -2.07 -3.52 -6.69
CA THR A 20 -1.69 -4.09 -5.41
C THR A 20 -0.45 -4.97 -5.54
N ALA A 21 0.42 -4.92 -4.54
CA ALA A 21 1.53 -5.86 -4.38
C ALA A 21 1.78 -6.06 -2.90
N TYR A 22 2.23 -7.26 -2.52
CA TYR A 22 2.28 -7.68 -1.12
C TYR A 22 3.63 -8.27 -0.73
N ASP A 23 4.49 -8.57 -1.69
CA ASP A 23 5.79 -9.21 -1.46
C ASP A 23 6.88 -8.63 -2.36
N TYR A 24 8.11 -9.11 -2.16
CA TYR A 24 9.27 -8.63 -2.90
C TYR A 24 9.21 -8.95 -4.41
N PRO A 25 8.88 -10.18 -4.85
CA PRO A 25 8.77 -10.48 -6.28
C PRO A 25 7.67 -9.71 -7.01
N SER A 26 6.47 -9.60 -6.43
CA SER A 26 5.38 -8.82 -7.04
C SER A 26 5.74 -7.33 -7.15
N ALA A 27 6.40 -6.77 -6.14
CA ALA A 27 6.89 -5.40 -6.18
C ALA A 27 7.98 -5.18 -7.25
N LEU A 28 8.91 -6.12 -7.44
CA LEU A 28 9.90 -6.05 -8.52
C LEU A 28 9.22 -5.99 -9.90
N LEU A 29 8.23 -6.85 -10.13
CA LEU A 29 7.49 -6.88 -11.39
C LEU A 29 6.67 -5.60 -11.60
N ALA A 30 6.04 -5.09 -10.54
CA ALA A 30 5.30 -3.84 -10.60
C ALA A 30 6.21 -2.64 -10.91
N GLU A 31 7.37 -2.52 -10.27
CA GLU A 31 8.34 -1.45 -10.58
C GLU A 31 8.90 -1.57 -12.00
N ALA A 32 9.22 -2.78 -12.45
CA ALA A 32 9.67 -3.03 -13.83
C ALA A 32 8.59 -2.74 -14.88
N SER A 33 7.31 -2.78 -14.50
CA SER A 33 6.17 -2.43 -15.36
C SER A 33 5.84 -0.93 -15.33
N GLU A 34 6.63 -0.12 -14.62
CA GLU A 34 6.51 1.34 -14.55
C GLU A 34 5.14 1.83 -14.06
N VAL A 35 4.48 1.07 -13.18
CA VAL A 35 3.24 1.54 -12.54
C VAL A 35 3.49 2.79 -11.71
N ASP A 36 2.50 3.68 -11.65
CA ASP A 36 2.64 4.94 -10.93
C ASP A 36 2.69 4.76 -9.42
N MET A 37 1.94 3.76 -8.94
CA MET A 37 1.72 3.51 -7.52
C MET A 37 1.52 2.02 -7.22
N ILE A 38 2.03 1.60 -6.07
CA ILE A 38 1.73 0.30 -5.48
C ILE A 38 0.91 0.50 -4.21
N LEU A 39 -0.18 -0.25 -4.08
CA LEU A 39 -0.99 -0.36 -2.87
C LEU A 39 -0.65 -1.65 -2.12
N VAL A 40 -0.08 -1.52 -0.93
CA VAL A 40 -0.04 -2.61 0.05
C VAL A 40 -1.37 -2.58 0.80
N GLY A 41 -2.35 -3.29 0.25
CA GLY A 41 -3.72 -3.25 0.74
C GLY A 41 -4.04 -4.37 1.73
N ASP A 42 -5.01 -4.13 2.61
CA ASP A 42 -5.50 -5.14 3.56
C ASP A 42 -6.15 -6.37 2.88
N SER A 43 -6.47 -6.25 1.58
CA SER A 43 -6.79 -7.35 0.67
C SER A 43 -5.78 -8.51 0.70
N LEU A 44 -4.55 -8.29 1.18
CA LEU A 44 -3.59 -9.35 1.50
C LEU A 44 -4.17 -10.40 2.44
N GLY A 45 -5.11 -10.01 3.32
CA GLY A 45 -5.81 -10.93 4.21
C GLY A 45 -6.45 -12.06 3.43
N ASN A 46 -7.12 -11.74 2.31
CA ASN A 46 -7.75 -12.76 1.47
C ASN A 46 -6.74 -13.46 0.55
N VAL A 47 -5.96 -12.68 -0.20
CA VAL A 47 -5.19 -13.23 -1.34
C VAL A 47 -3.82 -13.77 -0.97
N VAL A 48 -3.30 -13.42 0.21
CA VAL A 48 -1.99 -13.88 0.71
C VAL A 48 -2.13 -14.75 1.95
N LEU A 49 -2.92 -14.31 2.94
CA LEU A 49 -3.05 -15.00 4.22
C LEU A 49 -4.20 -16.02 4.26
N GLY A 50 -5.08 -16.03 3.25
CA GLY A 50 -6.18 -16.99 3.13
C GLY A 50 -7.31 -16.76 4.13
N TYR A 51 -7.42 -15.55 4.70
CA TYR A 51 -8.56 -15.17 5.51
C TYR A 51 -9.83 -15.03 4.67
N ASP A 52 -10.96 -15.26 5.32
CA ASP A 52 -12.31 -15.03 4.80
C ASP A 52 -12.68 -13.55 4.70
N SER A 53 -11.93 -12.67 5.38
CA SER A 53 -12.16 -11.22 5.45
C SER A 53 -10.87 -10.48 5.81
N THR A 54 -10.79 -9.19 5.47
CA THR A 54 -9.68 -8.31 5.83
C THR A 54 -9.71 -7.85 7.29
N ILE A 55 -10.82 -8.10 8.02
CA ILE A 55 -10.97 -7.72 9.44
C ILE A 55 -9.86 -8.30 10.35
N LYS A 56 -9.31 -9.46 9.98
CA LYS A 56 -8.27 -10.16 10.75
C LYS A 56 -6.86 -9.60 10.52
N VAL A 57 -6.67 -8.70 9.56
CA VAL A 57 -5.36 -8.12 9.23
C VAL A 57 -4.94 -7.15 10.33
N THR A 58 -3.68 -7.24 10.74
CA THR A 58 -3.10 -6.43 11.81
C THR A 58 -2.14 -5.37 11.26
N VAL A 59 -1.81 -4.37 12.07
CA VAL A 59 -0.79 -3.37 11.71
C VAL A 59 0.58 -4.02 11.48
N ASP A 60 0.88 -5.10 12.21
CA ASP A 60 2.15 -5.82 12.05
C ASP A 60 2.20 -6.58 10.72
N ASP A 61 1.08 -7.13 10.24
CA ASP A 61 0.98 -7.71 8.89
C ASP A 61 1.26 -6.64 7.82
N MET A 62 0.61 -5.48 7.94
CA MET A 62 0.82 -4.37 7.01
C MET A 62 2.29 -3.92 7.00
N ILE A 63 2.92 -3.75 8.17
CA ILE A 63 4.34 -3.39 8.28
C ILE A 63 5.22 -4.46 7.63
N HIS A 64 4.93 -5.75 7.84
CA HIS A 64 5.70 -6.84 7.25
C HIS A 64 5.67 -6.78 5.72
N HIS A 65 4.48 -6.72 5.15
CA HIS A 65 4.28 -6.69 3.70
C HIS A 65 4.82 -5.39 3.08
N SER A 66 4.62 -4.23 3.71
CA SER A 66 5.16 -2.96 3.23
C SER A 66 6.68 -2.92 3.22
N LYS A 67 7.35 -3.55 4.21
CA LYS A 67 8.81 -3.70 4.20
C LYS A 67 9.27 -4.58 3.03
N ALA A 68 8.56 -5.66 2.72
CA ALA A 68 8.90 -6.53 1.59
C ALA A 68 8.74 -5.78 0.26
N VAL A 69 7.60 -5.10 0.07
CA VAL A 69 7.31 -4.31 -1.13
C VAL A 69 8.30 -3.17 -1.31
N LYS A 70 8.64 -2.43 -0.26
CA LYS A 70 9.61 -1.32 -0.35
C LYS A 70 11.02 -1.77 -0.76
N ARG A 71 11.41 -3.00 -0.39
CA ARG A 71 12.69 -3.58 -0.85
C ARG A 71 12.66 -3.89 -2.35
N GLY A 72 11.52 -4.32 -2.88
CA GLY A 72 11.33 -4.71 -4.28
C GLY A 72 11.07 -3.54 -5.21
N ALA A 73 10.34 -2.52 -4.75
CA ALA A 73 10.05 -1.30 -5.49
C ALA A 73 10.64 -0.08 -4.74
N LYS A 74 11.88 0.28 -5.09
CA LYS A 74 12.62 1.34 -4.37
C LYS A 74 12.15 2.74 -4.76
N ASN A 75 11.71 2.92 -6.00
CA ASN A 75 11.44 4.20 -6.65
C ASN A 75 9.94 4.44 -6.90
N THR A 76 9.13 3.37 -6.99
CA THR A 76 7.67 3.49 -7.12
C THR A 76 7.04 4.08 -5.85
N PHE A 77 5.99 4.90 -6.02
CA PHE A 77 5.25 5.46 -4.89
C PHE A 77 4.44 4.34 -4.22
N ILE A 78 4.56 4.20 -2.90
CA ILE A 78 3.90 3.13 -2.14
C ILE A 78 2.88 3.74 -1.19
N VAL A 79 1.67 3.19 -1.22
CA VAL A 79 0.62 3.42 -0.22
C VAL A 79 0.43 2.15 0.58
N THR A 80 0.26 2.27 1.88
CA THR A 80 -0.07 1.16 2.77
C THR A 80 -1.41 1.44 3.42
N ASP A 81 -2.31 0.47 3.36
CA ASP A 81 -3.60 0.59 4.04
C ASP A 81 -3.41 0.54 5.56
N MET A 82 -4.25 1.31 6.23
CA MET A 82 -4.44 1.16 7.67
C MET A 82 -5.48 0.06 7.89
N PRO A 83 -5.15 -1.05 8.60
CA PRO A 83 -6.07 -2.16 8.74
C PRO A 83 -7.23 -1.83 9.69
N PHE A 84 -8.27 -2.65 9.66
CA PHE A 84 -9.48 -2.45 10.47
C PHE A 84 -9.16 -2.15 11.94
N MET A 85 -9.91 -1.21 12.53
CA MET A 85 -9.76 -0.69 13.91
C MET A 85 -8.43 0.02 14.24
N SER A 86 -7.44 0.08 13.34
CA SER A 86 -6.19 0.82 13.60
C SER A 86 -6.31 2.35 13.52
N TYR A 87 -7.43 2.86 13.00
CA TYR A 87 -7.66 4.30 12.77
C TYR A 87 -9.04 4.81 13.20
N HIS A 88 -9.93 3.94 13.68
CA HIS A 88 -11.32 4.30 14.02
C HIS A 88 -11.50 4.83 15.44
N VAL A 89 -10.55 4.58 16.35
CA VAL A 89 -10.69 4.89 17.78
C VAL A 89 -10.56 6.39 18.05
N SER A 90 -9.50 7.02 17.54
CA SER A 90 -9.26 8.45 17.68
C SER A 90 -8.29 8.93 16.60
N LYS A 91 -8.24 10.25 16.37
CA LYS A 91 -7.23 10.85 15.49
C LYS A 91 -5.80 10.58 15.96
N GLU A 92 -5.60 10.56 17.28
CA GLU A 92 -4.29 10.28 17.86
C GLU A 92 -3.84 8.84 17.58
N GLU A 93 -4.74 7.87 17.75
CA GLU A 93 -4.42 6.47 17.48
C GLU A 93 -4.22 6.21 15.99
N ALA A 94 -5.01 6.87 15.13
CA ALA A 94 -4.81 6.82 13.69
C ALA A 94 -3.41 7.34 13.30
N LEU A 95 -2.98 8.47 13.87
CA LEU A 95 -1.65 9.03 13.64
C LEU A 95 -0.55 8.12 14.17
N ARG A 96 -0.71 7.55 15.38
CA ARG A 96 0.27 6.61 15.96
C ARG A 96 0.45 5.39 15.07
N SER A 97 -0.64 4.78 14.59
CA SER A 97 -0.60 3.64 13.67
C SER A 97 0.04 4.00 12.33
N ALA A 98 -0.30 5.16 11.75
CA ALA A 98 0.25 5.61 10.46
C ALA A 98 1.76 5.94 10.51
N CYS A 99 2.31 6.23 11.69
CA CYS A 99 3.73 6.53 11.88
C CYS A 99 4.64 5.29 12.05
N ARG A 100 4.06 4.08 12.14
CA ARG A 100 4.81 2.83 12.33
C ARG A 100 5.31 2.26 11.00
#